data_AF-A0A662SUI7-F1
#
_entry.id   AF-A0A662SUI7-F1
#
_cell.length_a   1.000
_cell.length_b   1.000
_cell.length_c   1.000
_cell.angle_alpha   90.00
_cell.angle_beta   90.00
_cell.angle_gamma   90.00
#
_symmetry.space_group_name_H-M   'P 1'
#
loop_
_entity.id
_entity.type
_entity.pdbx_description
1 polymer ?
#
loop_
_entity_poly.entity_id
_entity_poly.type
_entity_poly.pdbx_seq_one_letter_code
_entity_poly.pdbx_strand_id
1 'polypeptide(L)'
;MVGCLKTIAVTQAVYRELSEAKRRMKARSFSEVILRLLEAERELRLMKVKSKIERKAVPEGEPEAIEEAARRLRLRAWWGERS
;
A
#
# COMPACT_ATOMS: atom_id res chain seq x y z
N MET A 1 26.53 -5.55 -23.73
CA MET A 1 26.99 -5.75 -22.34
C MET A 1 26.31 -6.99 -21.79
N VAL A 2 27.06 -8.08 -21.60
CA VAL A 2 26.56 -9.22 -20.84
C VAL A 2 26.67 -8.84 -19.37
N GLY A 3 25.56 -8.47 -18.74
CA GLY A 3 25.53 -8.11 -17.32
C GLY A 3 26.01 -9.28 -16.45
N CYS A 4 26.68 -8.96 -15.34
CA CYS A 4 27.16 -9.94 -14.36
C CYS A 4 26.02 -10.90 -13.96
N LEU A 5 26.17 -12.18 -14.32
CA LEU A 5 25.26 -13.25 -13.93
C LEU A 5 25.44 -13.51 -12.43
N LYS A 6 24.41 -13.20 -11.65
CA LYS A 6 24.32 -13.57 -10.23
C LYS A 6 23.39 -14.76 -10.10
N THR A 7 23.88 -15.82 -9.45
CA THR A 7 23.10 -17.05 -9.22
C THR A 7 22.50 -17.03 -7.83
N ILE A 8 21.24 -17.44 -7.71
CA ILE A 8 20.54 -17.61 -6.44
C ILE A 8 20.09 -19.06 -6.35
N ALA A 9 20.51 -19.75 -5.30
CA ALA A 9 19.97 -21.07 -4.97
C ALA A 9 18.57 -20.90 -4.36
N VAL A 10 17.62 -21.71 -4.83
CA VAL A 10 16.24 -21.71 -4.32
C VAL A 10 15.86 -23.13 -3.92
N THR A 11 14.85 -23.26 -3.05
CA THR A 11 14.32 -24.56 -2.68
C THR A 11 13.59 -25.21 -3.86
N GLN A 12 13.46 -26.53 -3.83
CA GLN A 12 12.66 -27.29 -4.81
C GLN A 12 11.23 -26.77 -4.93
N ALA A 13 10.60 -26.41 -3.81
CA ALA A 13 9.25 -25.86 -3.79
C ALA A 13 9.17 -24.53 -4.57
N VAL A 14 10.09 -23.59 -4.27
CA VAL A 14 10.15 -22.30 -4.97
C VAL A 14 10.41 -22.48 -6.47
N TYR A 15 11.28 -23.43 -6.85
CA TYR A 15 11.54 -23.72 -8.25
C TYR A 15 10.30 -24.23 -9.00
N ARG A 16 9.48 -25.09 -8.36
CA ARG A 16 8.21 -25.57 -8.96
C ARG A 16 7.25 -24.42 -9.20
N GLU A 17 7.04 -23.58 -8.19
CA GLU A 17 6.18 -22.39 -8.29
C GLU A 17 6.66 -21.43 -9.40
N LEU A 18 7.96 -21.12 -9.44
CA LEU A 18 8.53 -20.29 -10.49
C LEU A 18 8.38 -20.91 -11.89
N SER A 19 8.48 -22.23 -12.00
CA SER A 19 8.30 -22.95 -13.27
C SER A 19 6.87 -22.92 -13.76
N GLU A 20 5.92 -23.03 -12.84
CA GLU A 20 4.50 -22.89 -13.15
C GLU A 20 4.15 -21.46 -13.53
N ALA A 21 4.63 -20.47 -12.76
CA ALA A 21 4.47 -19.06 -13.07
C ALA A 21 5.06 -18.71 -14.46
N LYS A 22 6.26 -19.19 -14.77
CA LYS A 22 6.88 -19.02 -16.09
C LYS A 22 5.99 -19.52 -17.22
N ARG A 23 5.41 -20.72 -17.05
CA ARG A 23 4.47 -21.30 -18.03
C ARG A 23 3.21 -20.46 -18.19
N ARG A 24 2.55 -20.11 -17.08
CA ARG A 24 1.31 -19.31 -17.08
C ARG A 24 1.52 -17.93 -17.71
N MET A 25 2.63 -17.28 -17.39
CA MET A 25 2.97 -15.94 -17.89
C MET A 25 3.58 -15.95 -19.29
N LYS A 26 3.84 -17.13 -19.86
CA LYS A 26 4.57 -17.32 -21.12
C LYS A 26 5.90 -16.55 -21.16
N ALA A 27 6.58 -16.49 -20.01
CA ALA A 27 7.82 -15.73 -19.86
C ALA A 27 9.01 -16.48 -20.46
N ARG A 28 9.95 -15.73 -21.04
CA ARG A 28 11.15 -16.28 -21.70
C ARG A 28 12.16 -16.80 -20.68
N SER A 29 12.25 -16.16 -19.52
CA SER A 29 13.22 -16.49 -18.47
C SER A 29 12.61 -16.42 -17.07
N PHE A 30 13.27 -17.06 -16.09
CA PHE A 30 12.91 -16.90 -14.68
C PHE A 30 13.16 -15.48 -14.18
N SER A 31 14.18 -14.79 -14.71
CA SER A 31 14.44 -13.38 -14.38
C SER A 31 13.26 -12.48 -14.77
N GLU A 32 12.66 -12.73 -15.93
CA GLU A 32 11.45 -12.02 -16.36
C GLU A 32 10.26 -12.27 -15.44
N VAL A 33 10.07 -13.51 -14.99
CA VAL A 33 9.04 -13.86 -13.99
C VAL A 33 9.27 -13.11 -12.69
N ILE A 34 10.50 -13.16 -12.17
CA ILE A 34 10.87 -12.50 -10.91
C ILE A 34 10.64 -10.99 -11.01
N LEU A 35 11.04 -10.34 -12.11
CA LEU A 35 10.83 -8.91 -12.31
C LEU A 35 9.35 -8.54 -12.30
N ARG A 36 8.51 -9.28 -13.04
CA ARG A 36 7.06 -9.04 -13.06
C ARG A 36 6.41 -9.25 -11.69
N LEU A 37 6.85 -10.25 -10.92
CA LEU A 37 6.36 -10.48 -9.57
C LEU A 37 6.75 -9.34 -8.62
N LEU A 38 7.98 -8.81 -8.73
CA LEU A 38 8.42 -7.66 -7.96
C LEU A 38 7.65 -6.38 -8.31
N GLU A 39 7.34 -6.16 -9.59
CA GLU A 39 6.50 -5.04 -10.04
C GLU A 39 5.08 -5.15 -9.47
N ALA A 40 4.46 -6.33 -9.57
CA ALA A 40 3.14 -6.58 -9.01
C ALA A 40 3.10 -6.38 -7.48
N GLU A 41 4.14 -6.81 -6.75
CA GLU A 41 4.25 -6.61 -5.30
C GLU A 41 4.33 -5.11 -4.96
N ARG A 42 5.10 -4.33 -5.72
CA ARG A 42 5.18 -2.87 -5.56
C ARG A 42 3.84 -2.20 -5.82
N GLU A 43 3.13 -2.57 -6.89
CA GLU A 43 1.81 -2.03 -7.20
C GLU A 43 0.79 -2.34 -6.10
N LEU A 44 0.73 -3.60 -5.65
CA LEU A 44 -0.15 -4.01 -4.55
C LEU A 44 0.16 -3.26 -3.26
N ARG A 45 1.45 -3.02 -2.98
CA ARG A 45 1.87 -2.23 -1.82
C ARG A 45 1.40 -0.78 -1.93
N LEU A 46 1.54 -0.16 -3.10
CA LEU A 46 1.03 1.18 -3.37
C LEU A 46 -0.50 1.26 -3.22
N MET A 47 -1.25 0.28 -3.75
CA MET A 47 -2.70 0.22 -3.59
C MET A 47 -3.11 0.09 -2.12
N LYS A 48 -2.41 -0.73 -1.33
CA LYS A 48 -2.65 -0.85 0.12
C LYS A 48 -2.40 0.47 0.85
N VAL A 49 -1.37 1.22 0.47
CA VAL A 49 -1.10 2.54 1.04
C VAL A 49 -2.19 3.54 0.64
N LYS A 50 -2.57 3.60 -0.64
CA LYS A 50 -3.64 4.46 -1.13
C LYS A 50 -4.97 4.19 -0.42
N SER A 51 -5.34 2.91 -0.28
CA SER A 51 -6.56 2.51 0.44
C SER A 51 -6.52 2.91 1.92
N LYS A 52 -5.35 2.86 2.56
CA LYS A 52 -5.20 3.31 3.95
C LYS A 52 -5.31 4.83 4.08
N ILE A 53 -4.80 5.57 3.09
CA ILE A 53 -4.94 7.03 3.03
C ILE A 53 -6.40 7.39 2.83
N GLU A 54 -7.09 6.79 1.86
CA GLU A 54 -8.52 7.04 1.61
C GLU A 54 -9.40 6.72 2.82
N ARG A 55 -9.13 5.62 3.54
CA ARG A 55 -9.86 5.28 4.79
C ARG A 55 -9.60 6.25 5.94
N LYS A 56 -8.49 6.99 5.90
CA LYS A 56 -8.12 8.02 6.89
C LYS A 56 -8.40 9.43 6.38
N ALA A 57 -8.80 9.56 5.11
CA ALA A 57 -9.14 10.84 4.54
C ALA A 57 -10.41 11.30 5.24
N VAL A 58 -10.25 12.38 5.99
CA VAL A 58 -11.37 13.11 6.56
C VAL A 58 -12.14 13.70 5.36
N PRO A 59 -13.44 13.43 5.21
CA PRO A 59 -14.26 14.01 4.15
C PRO A 59 -14.10 15.53 4.09
N GLU A 60 -14.15 16.12 2.90
CA GLU A 60 -14.21 17.58 2.76
C GLU A 60 -15.39 18.13 3.59
N GLY A 61 -15.12 19.10 4.45
CA GLY A 61 -16.12 19.69 5.36
C GLY A 61 -16.15 19.10 6.78
N GLU A 62 -15.61 17.89 7.02
CA GLU A 62 -15.50 17.34 8.38
C GLU A 62 -14.50 18.10 9.28
N PRO A 63 -13.34 18.57 8.80
CA PRO A 63 -12.42 19.37 9.62
C PRO A 63 -13.07 20.68 10.09
N GLU A 64 -13.76 21.39 9.19
CA GLU A 64 -14.50 22.60 9.53
C GLU A 64 -15.65 22.32 10.49
N ALA A 65 -16.35 21.20 10.33
CA ALA A 65 -17.42 20.78 11.25
C ALA A 65 -16.88 20.43 12.65
N ILE A 66 -15.73 19.77 12.73
CA ILE A 66 -15.04 19.46 14.00
C ILE A 66 -14.54 20.74 14.66
N GLU A 67 -13.97 21.67 13.89
CA GLU A 67 -13.49 22.94 14.41
C GLU A 67 -14.64 23.83 14.92
N GLU A 68 -15.75 23.87 14.20
CA GLU A 68 -16.97 24.58 14.60
C GLU A 68 -17.61 23.94 15.84
N ALA A 69 -17.62 22.61 15.94
CA ALA A 69 -18.06 21.88 17.13
C ALA A 69 -17.15 22.18 18.34
N ALA A 70 -15.83 22.18 18.15
CA ALA A 70 -14.85 22.52 19.19
C ALA A 70 -14.99 23.99 19.64
N ARG A 71 -15.25 24.92 18.71
CA ARG A 71 -15.51 26.34 19.00
C ARG A 71 -16.78 26.50 19.85
N ARG A 72 -17.87 25.82 19.50
CA ARG A 72 -19.13 25.83 20.28
C ARG A 72 -18.95 25.24 21.67
N LEU A 73 -18.17 24.17 21.82
CA LEU A 73 -17.87 23.57 23.13
C LEU A 73 -17.01 24.49 24.00
N ARG A 74 -15.99 25.15 23.43
CA ARG A 74 -15.19 26.16 24.14
C ARG A 74 -16.02 27.37 24.58
N LEU A 75 -16.95 27.84 23.74
CA LEU A 75 -17.86 28.92 24.10
C LEU A 75 -18.79 28.50 25.24
N ARG A 76 -19.35 27.28 25.21
CA ARG A 76 -20.18 26.75 26.30
C ARG A 76 -19.42 26.60 27.62
N ALA A 77 -18.15 26.17 27.58
CA ALA A 77 -17.31 26.12 28.77
C ALA A 77 -17.10 27.51 29.40
N TRP A 78 -17.04 28.57 28.57
CA TRP A 78 -16.89 29.95 29.07
C TRP A 78 -18.15 30.49 29.78
N TRP A 79 -19.33 30.02 29.42
CA TRP A 79 -20.60 30.36 30.09
C TRP A 79 -20.91 29.47 31.30
N GLY A 80 -20.15 28.39 31.53
CA GLY A 80 -20.42 27.38 32.56
C GLY A 80 -19.83 27.65 33.95
N GLU A 81 -19.06 28.72 34.15
CA GLU A 81 -18.44 29.07 35.46
C GLU A 81 -19.09 30.29 36.14
N ARG A 82 -20.28 30.70 35.71
CA ARG A 82 -21.08 31.71 36.43
C ARG A 82 -22.52 31.25 36.59
N SER A 83 -22.74 30.30 37.48
CA SER A 83 -24.04 30.02 38.11
C SER A 83 -23.80 29.61 39.55
#